data_AF-A0A139SKB1-F1
#
_entry.id   AF-A0A139SKB1-F1
#
_cell.length_a   1.000
_cell.length_b   1.000
_cell.length_c   1.000
_cell.angle_alpha   90.00
_cell.angle_beta   90.00
_cell.angle_gamma   90.00
#
_symmetry.space_group_name_H-M   'P 1'
#
loop_
_entity.id
_entity.type
_entity.pdbx_description
1 polymer ?
#
loop_
_entity_poly.entity_id
_entity_poly.type
_entity_poly.pdbx_seq_one_letter_code
_entity_poly.pdbx_strand_id
1 'polypeptide(L)'
;MMTVAAYQVCTRCVMDTTDPDITFDDQGICHHCHEFDQITAKRWFPNAQGESQMQNTFTRIKAEGANQEYDSIIGLSGGIDSSYLAVMLKDRGLRPLVMHVDGGWNNLDSTFKCNTW
;
A
#
# COMPACT_ATOMS: atom_id res chain seq x y z
N MET A 1 -12.37 37.30 -4.73
CA MET A 1 -12.05 37.15 -3.30
C MET A 1 -12.23 35.69 -2.95
N MET A 2 -11.16 34.95 -2.66
CA MET A 2 -11.28 33.58 -2.13
C MET A 2 -11.67 33.70 -0.65
N THR A 3 -12.88 33.30 -0.32
CA THR A 3 -13.33 33.13 1.06
C THR A 3 -12.54 31.95 1.65
N VAL A 4 -11.63 32.24 2.57
CA VAL A 4 -10.95 31.18 3.35
C VAL A 4 -12.03 30.50 4.19
N ALA A 5 -12.24 29.20 3.97
CA ALA A 5 -13.16 28.41 4.78
C ALA A 5 -12.73 28.49 6.25
N ALA A 6 -13.69 28.56 7.17
CA ALA A 6 -13.41 28.58 8.60
C ALA A 6 -12.70 27.28 8.99
N TYR A 7 -11.64 27.39 9.80
CA TYR A 7 -10.86 26.23 10.23
C TYR A 7 -11.73 25.23 11.01
N GLN A 8 -11.70 23.97 10.59
CA GLN A 8 -12.45 22.87 11.22
C GLN A 8 -11.67 21.56 11.10
N VAL A 9 -11.71 20.74 12.15
CA VAL A 9 -11.07 19.42 12.22
C VAL A 9 -12.12 18.33 12.35
N CYS A 10 -11.96 17.24 11.61
CA CYS A 10 -12.81 16.07 11.69
C CYS A 10 -12.74 15.44 13.08
N THR A 11 -13.90 15.22 13.68
CA THR A 11 -14.01 14.60 15.02
C THR A 11 -13.54 13.14 15.06
N ARG A 12 -13.35 12.49 13.90
CA ARG A 12 -13.00 11.07 13.78
C ARG A 12 -11.58 10.79 13.28
N CYS A 13 -11.11 11.48 12.24
CA CYS A 13 -9.84 11.14 11.56
C CYS A 13 -8.80 12.26 11.57
N VAL A 14 -9.00 13.33 12.34
CA VAL A 14 -8.10 14.51 12.46
C VAL A 14 -7.79 15.28 11.18
N MET A 15 -8.31 14.86 10.02
CA MET A 15 -8.24 15.64 8.78
C MET A 15 -9.01 16.95 8.95
N ASP A 16 -8.52 18.02 8.34
CA ASP A 16 -9.03 19.37 8.52
C ASP A 16 -9.13 20.14 7.20
N THR A 17 -9.49 21.42 7.28
CA THR A 17 -9.66 22.31 6.13
C THR A 17 -8.37 22.67 5.38
N THR A 18 -7.23 22.04 5.70
CA THR A 18 -6.04 22.11 4.83
C THR A 18 -6.26 21.33 3.54
N ASP A 19 -7.13 20.33 3.56
CA ASP A 19 -7.70 19.74 2.36
C ASP A 19 -8.79 20.67 1.80
N PRO A 20 -8.58 21.27 0.61
CA PRO A 20 -9.50 22.25 0.05
C PRO A 20 -10.86 21.67 -0.34
N ASP A 21 -10.95 20.36 -0.53
CA ASP A 21 -12.17 19.68 -0.97
C ASP A 21 -12.94 19.07 0.20
N ILE A 22 -12.41 19.13 1.43
CA ILE A 22 -13.02 18.53 2.61
C ILE A 22 -14.38 19.15 2.94
N THR A 23 -15.35 18.30 3.25
CA THR A 23 -16.69 18.70 3.66
C THR A 23 -17.07 17.92 4.91
N PHE A 24 -17.87 18.55 5.76
CA PHE A 24 -18.27 18.00 7.06
C PHE A 24 -19.79 17.90 7.14
N ASP A 25 -20.26 16.87 7.83
CA ASP A 25 -21.67 16.78 8.23
C ASP A 25 -21.96 17.57 9.51
N ASP A 26 -23.22 17.54 9.95
CA ASP A 26 -23.69 18.22 11.16
C ASP A 26 -23.04 17.70 12.45
N GLN A 27 -22.42 16.52 12.42
CA GLN A 27 -21.67 15.92 13.54
C GLN A 27 -20.16 16.25 13.49
N GLY A 28 -19.73 17.01 12.49
CA GLY A 28 -18.33 17.36 12.27
C GLY A 28 -17.48 16.21 11.73
N ILE A 29 -18.09 15.18 11.13
CA ILE A 29 -17.39 14.06 10.48
C ILE A 29 -17.17 14.41 9.00
N CYS A 30 -15.94 14.21 8.50
CA CYS A 30 -15.60 14.57 7.12
C CYS A 30 -16.09 13.55 6.08
N HIS A 31 -16.21 13.96 4.82
CA HIS A 31 -16.64 13.05 3.74
C HIS A 31 -15.69 11.86 3.52
N HIS A 32 -14.37 12.00 3.76
CA HIS A 32 -13.41 10.88 3.66
C HIS A 32 -13.75 9.75 4.63
N CYS A 33 -14.25 10.11 5.81
CA CYS A 33 -14.72 9.16 6.80
C CYS A 33 -15.96 8.41 6.29
N HIS A 34 -16.94 9.14 5.77
CA HIS A 34 -18.12 8.52 5.17
C HIS A 34 -17.78 7.62 3.99
N GLU A 35 -16.85 8.04 3.13
CA GLU A 35 -16.38 7.24 2.00
C GLU A 35 -15.70 5.95 2.48
N PHE A 36 -14.86 6.04 3.52
CA PHE A 36 -14.26 4.85 4.13
C PHE A 36 -15.33 3.85 4.56
N ASP A 37 -16.37 4.28 5.28
CA ASP A 37 -17.42 3.38 5.77
C ASP A 37 -18.25 2.79 4.61
N GLN A 38 -18.55 3.61 3.61
CA GLN A 38 -19.42 3.22 2.49
C GLN A 38 -18.72 2.36 1.45
N ILE A 39 -17.41 2.51 1.28
CA ILE A 39 -16.64 1.89 0.19
C ILE A 39 -15.51 1.03 0.75
N THR A 40 -14.52 1.65 1.40
CA THR A 40 -13.26 0.99 1.77
C THR A 40 -13.47 -0.12 2.80
N ALA A 41 -14.24 0.14 3.86
CA ALA A 41 -14.53 -0.80 4.94
C ALA A 41 -15.21 -2.08 4.44
N LYS A 42 -15.91 -2.03 3.29
CA LYS A 42 -16.57 -3.20 2.68
C LYS A 42 -15.60 -4.12 1.92
N ARG A 43 -14.39 -3.65 1.63
CA ARG A 43 -13.35 -4.38 0.89
C ARG A 43 -12.04 -4.52 1.67
N TRP A 44 -11.98 -3.94 2.86
CA TRP A 44 -10.86 -4.01 3.78
C TRP A 44 -11.12 -5.13 4.80
N PHE A 45 -10.32 -6.19 4.76
CA PHE A 45 -10.51 -7.39 5.60
C PHE A 45 -9.31 -7.62 6.52
N PRO A 46 -9.15 -6.89 7.64
CA PRO A 46 -7.99 -6.99 8.52
C PRO A 46 -8.24 -8.08 9.58
N ASN A 47 -8.66 -9.25 9.11
CA ASN A 47 -9.14 -10.35 9.93
C ASN A 47 -8.88 -11.69 9.22
N ALA A 48 -9.39 -12.79 9.80
CA ALA A 48 -9.21 -14.13 9.25
C ALA A 48 -9.68 -14.29 7.79
N GLN A 49 -10.69 -13.51 7.36
CA GLN A 49 -11.15 -13.55 5.98
C GLN A 49 -10.09 -12.98 5.03
N GLY A 50 -9.46 -11.86 5.37
CA GLY A 50 -8.39 -11.29 4.56
C GLY A 50 -7.15 -12.17 4.55
N GLU A 51 -6.80 -12.75 5.70
CA GLU A 51 -5.69 -13.71 5.79
C GLU A 51 -5.92 -14.92 4.85
N SER A 52 -7.15 -15.46 4.81
CA SER A 52 -7.50 -16.53 3.88
C SER A 52 -7.40 -16.10 2.41
N GLN A 53 -7.89 -14.91 2.06
CA GLN A 53 -7.77 -14.36 0.70
C GLN A 53 -6.29 -14.17 0.29
N MET A 54 -5.47 -13.68 1.21
CA MET A 54 -4.04 -13.48 0.99
C MET A 54 -3.32 -14.83 0.82
N GLN A 55 -3.63 -15.82 1.65
CA GLN A 55 -3.07 -17.17 1.54
C GLN A 55 -3.44 -17.86 0.21
N ASN A 56 -4.67 -17.67 -0.26
CA ASN A 56 -5.09 -18.15 -1.58
C ASN A 56 -4.29 -17.50 -2.70
N THR A 57 -4.00 -16.20 -2.58
CA THR A 57 -3.17 -15.46 -3.53
C THR A 57 -1.75 -16.01 -3.58
N PHE A 58 -1.11 -16.23 -2.43
CA PHE A 58 0.22 -16.84 -2.37
C PHE A 58 0.26 -18.25 -2.94
N THR A 59 -0.74 -19.06 -2.62
CA THR A 59 -0.85 -20.43 -3.13
C THR A 59 -0.94 -20.44 -4.65
N ARG A 60 -1.74 -19.53 -5.22
CA ARG A 60 -1.87 -19.36 -6.67
C ARG A 60 -0.55 -18.93 -7.31
N ILE A 61 0.11 -17.90 -6.77
CA ILE A 61 1.40 -17.40 -7.30
C ILE A 61 2.44 -18.53 -7.30
N LYS A 62 2.57 -19.28 -6.20
CA LYS A 62 3.50 -20.41 -6.12
C LYS A 62 3.20 -21.51 -7.13
N ALA A 63 1.93 -21.82 -7.36
CA ALA A 63 1.52 -22.82 -8.34
C ALA A 63 1.86 -22.39 -9.77
N GLU A 64 1.58 -21.12 -10.12
CA GLU A 64 1.90 -20.54 -11.44
C GLU A 64 3.42 -20.45 -11.67
N GLY A 65 4.21 -20.23 -10.61
CA GLY A 65 5.66 -20.10 -10.64
C GLY A 65 6.47 -21.37 -10.35
N ALA A 66 5.83 -22.55 -10.18
CA ALA A 66 6.47 -23.72 -9.59
C ALA A 66 7.74 -24.21 -10.33
N ASN A 67 7.78 -24.05 -11.65
CA ASN A 67 8.90 -24.50 -12.50
C ASN A 67 9.77 -23.34 -13.02
N GLN A 68 9.63 -22.16 -12.41
CA GLN A 68 10.39 -20.96 -12.77
C GLN A 68 11.41 -20.63 -11.68
N GLU A 69 12.46 -19.88 -12.01
CA GLU A 69 13.43 -19.39 -11.02
C GLU A 69 12.77 -18.43 -10.02
N TYR A 70 11.81 -17.63 -10.50
CA TYR A 70 11.02 -16.69 -9.73
C TYR A 70 9.53 -16.97 -9.90
N ASP A 71 8.74 -16.79 -8.84
CA ASP A 71 7.28 -16.95 -8.90
C ASP A 71 6.51 -15.64 -9.07
N SER A 72 7.19 -14.51 -8.88
CA SER A 72 6.61 -13.17 -8.91
C SER A 72 7.68 -12.13 -9.24
N ILE A 73 7.25 -10.91 -9.55
CA ILE A 73 8.14 -9.75 -9.74
C ILE A 73 7.63 -8.64 -8.84
N ILE A 74 8.53 -7.97 -8.11
CA ILE A 74 8.20 -6.79 -7.32
C ILE A 74 9.12 -5.62 -7.63
N GLY A 75 8.55 -4.41 -7.64
CA GLY A 75 9.31 -3.17 -7.65
C GLY A 75 9.71 -2.77 -6.23
N LEU A 76 10.99 -2.53 -5.99
CA LEU A 76 11.52 -2.04 -4.72
C LEU A 76 11.91 -0.57 -4.86
N SER A 77 11.13 0.34 -4.26
CA SER A 77 11.39 1.78 -4.31
C SER A 77 12.34 2.27 -3.21
N GLY A 78 12.57 1.46 -2.17
CA GLY A 78 13.29 1.86 -0.95
C GLY A 78 12.40 2.49 0.13
N GLY A 79 11.11 2.68 -0.14
CA GLY A 79 10.12 3.10 0.85
C GLY A 79 9.71 1.96 1.81
N ILE A 80 9.03 2.31 2.89
CA ILE A 80 8.57 1.34 3.90
C ILE A 80 7.63 0.29 3.31
N ASP A 81 6.72 0.69 2.42
CA ASP A 81 5.71 -0.22 1.88
C ASP A 81 6.32 -1.32 0.99
N SER A 82 7.19 -0.93 0.05
CA SER A 82 7.85 -1.88 -0.84
C SER A 82 8.86 -2.76 -0.11
N SER A 83 9.53 -2.21 0.91
CA SER A 83 10.44 -2.97 1.77
C SER A 83 9.68 -3.97 2.63
N TYR A 84 8.56 -3.58 3.24
CA TYR A 84 7.72 -4.47 4.03
C TYR A 84 7.12 -5.59 3.16
N LEU A 85 6.66 -5.26 1.95
CA LEU A 85 6.19 -6.25 0.98
C LEU A 85 7.27 -7.29 0.69
N ALA A 86 8.52 -6.87 0.44
CA ALA A 86 9.63 -7.79 0.18
C ALA A 86 9.88 -8.76 1.35
N VAL A 87 9.87 -8.26 2.60
CA VAL A 87 10.02 -9.11 3.80
C VAL A 87 8.86 -10.08 3.93
N MET A 88 7.62 -9.60 3.76
CA MET A 88 6.43 -10.43 3.86
C MET A 88 6.44 -11.57 2.83
N LEU A 89 6.79 -11.29 1.57
CA LEU A 89 6.85 -12.32 0.53
C LEU A 89 7.90 -13.40 0.85
N LYS A 90 9.06 -12.97 1.37
CA LYS A 90 10.11 -13.89 1.85
C LYS A 90 9.60 -14.78 2.98
N ASP A 91 8.98 -14.20 4.01
CA ASP A 91 8.46 -14.95 5.16
C ASP A 91 7.34 -15.92 4.79
N ARG A 92 6.61 -15.61 3.71
CA ARG A 92 5.59 -16.49 3.11
C ARG A 92 6.18 -17.50 2.12
N GLY A 93 7.49 -17.52 1.94
CA GLY A 93 8.22 -18.47 1.09
C GLY A 93 7.93 -18.32 -0.40
N LEU A 94 7.69 -17.09 -0.87
CA LEU A 94 7.70 -16.75 -2.28
C LEU A 94 9.13 -16.42 -2.73
N ARG A 95 9.36 -16.48 -4.04
CA ARG A 95 10.65 -16.21 -4.70
C ARG A 95 10.49 -15.05 -5.69
N PRO A 96 10.33 -13.81 -5.21
CA PRO A 96 10.16 -12.66 -6.08
C PRO A 96 11.47 -12.29 -6.78
N LEU A 97 11.40 -11.98 -8.07
CA LEU A 97 12.42 -11.17 -8.74
C LEU A 97 12.25 -9.72 -8.29
N VAL A 98 13.23 -9.20 -7.56
CA VAL A 98 13.19 -7.84 -7.01
C VAL A 98 13.86 -6.86 -7.97
N MET A 99 13.10 -5.86 -8.42
CA MET A 99 13.56 -4.84 -9.36
C MET A 99 13.59 -3.47 -8.71
N HIS A 100 14.74 -2.81 -8.72
CA HIS A 100 14.87 -1.40 -8.36
C HIS A 100 15.16 -0.59 -9.63
N VAL A 101 14.46 0.54 -9.80
CA VAL A 101 14.72 1.49 -10.87
C VAL A 101 15.29 2.75 -10.24
N ASP A 102 16.54 3.06 -10.55
CA ASP A 102 17.17 4.30 -10.12
C ASP A 102 16.78 5.44 -11.08
N GLY A 103 16.19 6.50 -10.53
CA GLY A 103 15.85 7.72 -11.26
C GLY A 103 17.02 8.66 -11.54
N GLY A 104 18.26 8.26 -11.23
CA GLY A 104 19.47 9.05 -11.42
C GLY A 104 19.77 10.03 -10.28
N TRP A 105 19.11 9.85 -9.13
CA TRP A 105 19.34 10.66 -7.92
C TRP A 105 20.36 10.01 -6.98
N ASN A 106 20.75 8.75 -7.24
CA ASN A 106 21.80 8.03 -6.53
C ASN A 106 23.02 7.91 -7.47
N ASN A 107 24.22 8.28 -7.00
CA ASN A 107 25.45 8.29 -7.81
C ASN A 107 25.83 6.90 -8.35
N LEU A 108 26.65 6.91 -9.42
CA LEU A 108 27.07 5.87 -10.40
C LEU A 108 27.37 4.40 -9.97
N ASP A 109 27.17 4.02 -8.71
CA ASP A 109 27.34 2.65 -8.18
C ASP A 109 26.00 1.95 -7.85
N SER A 110 24.84 2.55 -8.16
CA SER A 110 23.52 2.02 -7.79
C SER A 110 23.06 0.76 -8.55
N THR A 111 23.96 0.10 -9.30
CA THR A 111 23.66 -1.20 -9.91
C THR A 111 23.81 -2.32 -8.86
N PHE A 112 22.86 -2.44 -7.95
CA PHE A 112 22.77 -3.65 -7.15
C PHE A 112 22.20 -4.78 -7.99
N LYS A 113 23.10 -5.68 -8.41
CA LYS A 113 22.77 -7.05 -8.77
C LYS A 113 22.01 -7.67 -7.60
N CYS A 114 20.77 -8.10 -7.85
CA CYS A 114 20.06 -8.97 -6.93
C CYS A 114 20.82 -10.30 -6.92
N ASN A 115 21.74 -10.49 -5.97
CA ASN A 115 22.17 -11.82 -5.61
C ASN A 115 20.92 -12.51 -5.05
N THR A 116 20.56 -13.62 -5.70
CA THR A 116 19.56 -14.57 -5.26
C THR A 116 19.79 -14.89 -3.78
N TRP A 117 18.79 -14.62 -2.94
CA TRP A 117 18.67 -15.17 -1.60
C TRP A 117 17.83 -16.44 -1.67
#